data_AF-A0A3B8JM09-F1
#
_entry.id   AF-A0A3B8JM09-F1
#
_cell.length_a   1.000
_cell.length_b   1.000
_cell.length_c   1.000
_cell.angle_alpha   90.00
_cell.angle_beta   90.00
_cell.angle_gamma   90.00
#
_symmetry.space_group_name_H-M   'P 1'
#
loop_
_entity.id
_entity.type
_entity.pdbx_description
1 polymer ?
#
loop_
_entity_poly.entity_id
_entity_poly.type
_entity_poly.pdbx_seq_one_letter_code
_entity_poly.pdbx_strand_id
1 'polypeptide(L)'
;MVAPIPETPEIERHRAAIARTDISKPVRLAIESAILNKNTTFFDYGCGYGGDVDRTRNQGYTSTGWDPYYQPNNPLTPADIINLGSVINVIEDPAERREALLKAWELTQQVLIVSAQVLLAERSSGQIAYGDGIVTRRNTFQKYYEQEELKAYIDQVLGVDAIPAALGIYFVFRDEAQAESFRASRFRSRTTTPRIRLNIKRFEDYQELLAPLMAFVAERGRLPNATELSSVPDILAEFSTLRRAFQVILQATDQEEWDAIADKRRQDLIVYLALTQFSHRPKFGNLDSTVQNDIKALFGSYKQACTAADLMLVSVGNLHLVANCCKQSKIGKLLPKALYVHVSALETLNPLLRLYEGCASRTIGRMDGATLIKFNTHLPKISYLFYPDFDTDPHPTLHTSMQIDLRDLQVTYRDYDLSENPPILHRKETFVASDYPFYERFAKLTQQEEKWGLLDNTSTIGTRKGWEKCLREHCAELRGHRVYWRKDADPYRVKLLLSARNHNKG
;
A
#
# COMPACT_ATOMS: atom_id res chain seq x y z
N MET A 1 -29.28 -6.90 -54.55
CA MET A 1 -27.99 -7.35 -54.01
C MET A 1 -27.87 -6.80 -52.61
N VAL A 2 -28.07 -7.65 -51.61
CA VAL A 2 -27.92 -7.30 -50.19
C VAL A 2 -26.42 -7.19 -49.93
N ALA A 3 -25.97 -6.06 -49.40
CA ALA A 3 -24.57 -5.88 -49.01
C ALA A 3 -24.19 -6.98 -47.99
N PRO A 4 -23.01 -7.59 -48.11
CA PRO A 4 -22.58 -8.60 -47.15
C PRO A 4 -22.55 -7.99 -45.74
N ILE A 5 -23.12 -8.71 -44.79
CA ILE A 5 -23.00 -8.42 -43.35
C ILE A 5 -21.49 -8.39 -43.08
N PRO A 6 -20.92 -7.33 -42.48
CA PRO A 6 -19.51 -7.31 -42.16
C PRO A 6 -19.20 -8.52 -41.26
N GLU A 7 -18.31 -9.40 -41.71
CA GLU A 7 -17.86 -10.54 -40.93
C GLU A 7 -17.38 -10.04 -39.56
N THR A 8 -17.94 -10.60 -38.50
CA THR A 8 -17.43 -10.38 -37.14
C THR A 8 -15.98 -10.82 -37.11
N PRO A 9 -15.02 -9.94 -36.78
CA PRO A 9 -13.60 -10.29 -36.77
C PRO A 9 -13.36 -11.46 -35.81
N GLU A 10 -12.62 -12.47 -36.25
CA GLU A 10 -12.20 -13.59 -35.42
C GLU A 10 -11.19 -13.08 -34.37
N ILE A 11 -11.53 -13.24 -33.09
CA ILE A 11 -10.74 -12.69 -31.97
C ILE A 11 -9.78 -13.75 -31.44
N GLU A 12 -8.48 -13.47 -31.54
CA GLU A 12 -7.40 -14.37 -31.14
C GLU A 12 -7.00 -14.17 -29.66
N ARG A 13 -7.92 -14.46 -28.72
CA ARG A 13 -7.74 -14.20 -27.27
C ARG A 13 -6.43 -14.73 -26.69
N HIS A 14 -5.98 -15.89 -27.15
CA HIS A 14 -4.74 -16.54 -26.70
C HIS A 14 -3.48 -15.66 -26.88
N ARG A 15 -3.49 -14.71 -27.82
CA ARG A 15 -2.38 -13.77 -28.07
C ARG A 15 -2.29 -12.62 -27.05
N ALA A 16 -3.29 -12.48 -26.19
CA ALA A 16 -3.27 -11.50 -25.10
C ALA A 16 -2.42 -11.97 -23.90
N ALA A 17 -2.08 -13.27 -23.82
CA ALA A 17 -1.21 -13.80 -22.77
C ALA A 17 0.20 -13.20 -22.85
N ILE A 18 0.68 -12.65 -21.74
CA ILE A 18 1.99 -11.97 -21.66
C ILE A 18 2.98 -12.89 -20.94
N ALA A 19 4.10 -13.19 -21.59
CA ALA A 19 5.26 -13.80 -20.92
C ALA A 19 5.92 -12.76 -20.01
N ARG A 20 5.93 -13.02 -18.70
CA ARG A 20 6.55 -12.16 -17.67
C ARG A 20 7.75 -12.87 -17.07
N THR A 21 8.69 -12.12 -16.49
CA THR A 21 9.86 -12.63 -15.75
C THR A 21 9.62 -12.78 -14.25
N ASP A 22 8.56 -12.16 -13.74
CA ASP A 22 8.26 -12.07 -12.32
C ASP A 22 6.83 -12.54 -12.04
N ILE A 23 6.53 -12.79 -10.77
CA ILE A 23 5.17 -13.07 -10.29
C ILE A 23 4.28 -11.86 -10.58
N SER A 24 3.10 -12.12 -11.15
CA SER A 24 2.12 -11.09 -11.47
C SER A 24 1.69 -10.31 -10.23
N LYS A 25 1.33 -9.05 -10.43
CA LYS A 25 0.95 -8.16 -9.34
C LYS A 25 -0.20 -8.71 -8.46
N PRO A 26 -1.29 -9.28 -9.00
CA PRO A 26 -2.36 -9.83 -8.17
C PRO A 26 -1.87 -10.95 -7.24
N VAL A 27 -1.03 -11.86 -7.75
CA VAL A 27 -0.49 -12.98 -6.97
C VAL A 27 0.53 -12.49 -5.95
N ARG A 28 1.39 -11.53 -6.31
CA ARG A 28 2.34 -10.91 -5.38
C ARG A 28 1.64 -10.23 -4.21
N LEU A 29 0.58 -9.46 -4.47
CA LEU A 29 -0.21 -8.82 -3.43
C LEU A 29 -0.86 -9.83 -2.48
N ALA A 30 -1.30 -10.99 -2.99
CA ALA A 30 -1.85 -12.06 -2.17
C ALA A 30 -0.78 -12.72 -1.28
N ILE A 31 0.47 -12.83 -1.74
CA ILE A 31 1.60 -13.30 -0.93
C ILE A 31 1.97 -12.27 0.13
N GLU A 32 2.11 -11.00 -0.25
CA GLU A 32 2.47 -9.90 0.65
C GLU A 32 1.42 -9.68 1.75
N SER A 33 0.15 -9.98 1.47
CA SER A 33 -0.93 -9.95 2.45
C SER A 33 -1.11 -11.24 3.26
N ALA A 34 -0.24 -12.24 3.05
CA ALA A 34 -0.31 -13.57 3.63
C ALA A 34 -1.60 -14.37 3.33
N ILE A 35 -2.42 -13.92 2.39
CA ILE A 35 -3.57 -14.67 1.86
C ILE A 35 -3.09 -15.95 1.16
N LEU A 36 -2.08 -15.79 0.29
CA LEU A 36 -1.36 -16.92 -0.30
C LEU A 36 -0.12 -17.23 0.55
N ASN A 37 -0.15 -18.36 1.26
CA ASN A 37 0.92 -18.82 2.13
C ASN A 37 1.19 -20.33 1.89
N LYS A 38 2.15 -20.92 2.60
CA LYS A 38 2.57 -22.31 2.40
C LYS A 38 1.54 -23.35 2.82
N ASN A 39 0.53 -22.93 3.58
CA ASN A 39 -0.53 -23.80 4.06
C ASN A 39 -1.79 -23.69 3.18
N THR A 40 -1.81 -22.81 2.19
CA THR A 40 -2.93 -22.65 1.26
C THR A 40 -2.61 -23.23 -0.12
N THR A 41 -3.64 -23.75 -0.76
CA THR A 41 -3.61 -24.22 -2.15
C THR A 41 -3.93 -23.07 -3.11
N PHE A 42 -3.21 -23.02 -4.24
CA PHE A 42 -3.34 -21.97 -5.25
C PHE A 42 -3.70 -22.56 -6.61
N PHE A 43 -4.67 -21.95 -7.27
CA PHE A 43 -5.05 -22.32 -8.62
C PHE A 43 -5.25 -21.08 -9.51
N ASP A 44 -4.56 -21.08 -10.66
CA ASP A 44 -4.58 -19.97 -11.62
C ASP A 44 -5.52 -20.29 -12.81
N TYR A 45 -6.66 -19.61 -12.85
CA TYR A 45 -7.70 -19.77 -13.86
C TYR A 45 -7.41 -18.84 -15.05
N GLY A 46 -7.07 -19.41 -16.20
CA GLY A 46 -6.57 -18.67 -17.35
C GLY A 46 -5.09 -18.33 -17.24
N CYS A 47 -4.27 -19.29 -16.79
CA CYS A 47 -2.85 -19.10 -16.47
C CYS A 47 -1.94 -18.79 -17.67
N GLY A 48 -2.46 -18.84 -18.90
CA GLY A 48 -1.68 -18.71 -20.12
C GLY A 48 -0.52 -19.70 -20.16
N TYR A 49 0.69 -19.17 -20.34
CA TYR A 49 1.93 -19.96 -20.32
C TYR A 49 2.29 -20.60 -18.96
N GLY A 50 1.52 -20.36 -17.89
CA GLY A 50 1.76 -20.97 -16.57
C GLY A 50 2.79 -20.24 -15.70
N GLY A 51 3.19 -19.02 -16.06
CA GLY A 51 4.30 -18.32 -15.41
C GLY A 51 4.14 -18.07 -13.91
N ASP A 52 2.93 -17.74 -13.43
CA ASP A 52 2.67 -17.56 -11.99
C ASP A 52 2.66 -18.89 -11.25
N VAL A 53 2.09 -19.94 -11.87
CA VAL A 53 2.07 -21.30 -11.33
C VAL A 53 3.49 -21.84 -11.12
N ASP A 54 4.36 -21.70 -12.12
CA ASP A 54 5.72 -22.21 -12.04
C ASP A 54 6.56 -21.45 -11.00
N ARG A 55 6.47 -20.11 -10.98
CA ARG A 55 7.22 -19.30 -10.01
C ARG A 55 6.78 -19.54 -8.58
N THR A 56 5.47 -19.63 -8.33
CA THR A 56 4.95 -19.95 -6.99
C THR A 56 5.32 -21.37 -6.58
N ARG A 57 5.25 -22.36 -7.48
CA ARG A 57 5.72 -23.72 -7.19
C ARG A 57 7.21 -23.75 -6.84
N ASN A 58 8.05 -23.03 -7.57
CA ASN A 58 9.49 -22.91 -7.29
C ASN A 58 9.79 -22.25 -5.94
N GLN A 59 8.89 -21.40 -5.44
CA GLN A 59 8.99 -20.84 -4.09
C GLN A 59 8.47 -21.82 -3.01
N GLY A 60 7.86 -22.95 -3.38
CA GLY A 60 7.34 -23.98 -2.49
C GLY A 60 5.84 -23.86 -2.18
N TYR A 61 5.06 -23.15 -3.00
CA TYR A 61 3.59 -23.12 -2.86
C TYR A 61 2.94 -24.31 -3.58
N THR A 62 1.79 -24.77 -3.09
CA THR A 62 0.98 -25.79 -3.76
C THR A 62 0.16 -25.15 -4.86
N SER A 63 0.72 -25.12 -6.08
CA SER A 63 0.18 -24.35 -7.21
C SER A 63 -0.16 -25.22 -8.42
N THR A 64 -1.34 -24.97 -8.99
CA THR A 64 -1.81 -25.55 -10.26
C THR A 64 -2.49 -24.46 -11.11
N GLY A 65 -2.80 -24.76 -12.37
CA GLY A 65 -3.50 -23.78 -13.21
C GLY A 65 -4.07 -24.41 -14.46
N TRP A 66 -4.98 -23.70 -15.10
CA TRP A 66 -5.65 -24.11 -16.33
C TRP A 66 -5.71 -22.94 -17.30
N ASP A 67 -5.64 -23.23 -18.58
CA ASP A 67 -5.86 -22.24 -19.64
C ASP A 67 -6.54 -22.92 -20.83
N PRO A 68 -7.59 -22.33 -21.42
CA PRO A 68 -8.34 -22.97 -22.51
C PRO A 68 -7.51 -23.23 -23.77
N TYR A 69 -6.38 -22.54 -23.95
CA TYR A 69 -5.50 -22.69 -25.12
C TYR A 69 -4.17 -23.34 -24.77
N TYR A 70 -3.45 -22.80 -23.76
CA TYR A 70 -2.08 -23.22 -23.46
C TYR A 70 -2.01 -24.46 -22.55
N GLN A 71 -3.01 -24.67 -21.68
CA GLN A 71 -3.05 -25.80 -20.75
C GLN A 71 -4.45 -26.42 -20.64
N PRO A 72 -5.08 -26.81 -21.78
CA PRO A 72 -6.49 -27.21 -21.81
C PRO A 72 -6.76 -28.55 -21.11
N ASN A 73 -5.75 -29.41 -21.02
CA ASN A 73 -5.85 -30.74 -20.44
C ASN A 73 -5.69 -30.75 -18.91
N ASN A 74 -5.30 -29.63 -18.29
CA ASN A 74 -5.23 -29.56 -16.84
C ASN A 74 -6.65 -29.55 -16.26
N PRO A 75 -6.93 -30.30 -15.19
CA PRO A 75 -8.24 -30.27 -14.57
C PRO A 75 -8.50 -28.93 -13.89
N LEU A 76 -9.73 -28.45 -13.96
CA LEU A 76 -10.22 -27.39 -13.08
C LEU A 76 -10.38 -27.98 -11.66
N THR A 77 -9.57 -27.52 -10.71
CA THR A 77 -9.58 -28.05 -9.33
C THR A 77 -9.91 -26.96 -8.32
N PRO A 78 -10.74 -27.24 -7.31
CA PRO A 78 -10.94 -26.31 -6.20
C PRO A 78 -9.63 -26.01 -5.46
N ALA A 79 -9.48 -24.77 -4.99
CA ALA A 79 -8.34 -24.34 -4.22
C ALA A 79 -8.75 -23.28 -3.18
N ASP A 80 -7.94 -23.12 -2.14
CA ASP A 80 -8.09 -22.05 -1.14
C ASP A 80 -8.11 -20.69 -1.84
N ILE A 81 -7.12 -20.47 -2.70
CA ILE A 81 -6.91 -19.21 -3.41
C ILE A 81 -7.02 -19.45 -4.92
N ILE A 82 -8.01 -18.81 -5.56
CA ILE A 82 -8.15 -18.82 -7.02
C ILE A 82 -7.72 -17.47 -7.58
N ASN A 83 -6.88 -17.47 -8.62
CA ASN A 83 -6.56 -16.26 -9.39
C ASN A 83 -7.29 -16.28 -10.73
N LEU A 84 -8.09 -15.23 -10.99
CA LEU A 84 -8.69 -14.92 -12.28
C LEU A 84 -7.97 -13.68 -12.85
N GLY A 85 -6.73 -13.89 -13.26
CA GLY A 85 -5.77 -12.85 -13.57
C GLY A 85 -5.85 -12.33 -14.99
N SER A 86 -6.36 -11.11 -15.22
CA SER A 86 -6.46 -10.50 -16.55
C SER A 86 -7.28 -11.28 -17.59
N VAL A 87 -8.19 -12.14 -17.13
CA VAL A 87 -9.04 -12.99 -18.00
C VAL A 87 -10.29 -12.26 -18.45
N ILE A 88 -11.02 -11.63 -17.51
CA ILE A 88 -12.30 -10.99 -17.83
C ILE A 88 -12.17 -9.81 -18.80
N ASN A 89 -10.97 -9.21 -18.90
CA ASN A 89 -10.71 -8.15 -19.87
C ASN A 89 -10.40 -8.63 -21.29
N VAL A 90 -10.16 -9.93 -21.52
CA VAL A 90 -9.86 -10.47 -22.87
C VAL A 90 -11.02 -11.27 -23.48
N ILE A 91 -12.09 -11.51 -22.71
CA ILE A 91 -13.31 -12.16 -23.18
C ILE A 91 -14.27 -11.10 -23.72
N GLU A 92 -14.53 -11.13 -25.04
CA GLU A 92 -15.43 -10.18 -25.71
C GLU A 92 -16.91 -10.41 -25.42
N ASP A 93 -17.33 -11.66 -25.22
CA ASP A 93 -18.74 -12.01 -24.95
C ASP A 93 -19.05 -11.75 -23.46
N PRO A 94 -19.94 -10.81 -23.12
CA PRO A 94 -20.32 -10.54 -21.74
C PRO A 94 -20.90 -11.75 -21.00
N ALA A 95 -21.61 -12.66 -21.71
CA ALA A 95 -22.18 -13.85 -21.11
C ALA A 95 -21.10 -14.85 -20.70
N GLU A 96 -20.14 -15.12 -21.60
CA GLU A 96 -18.98 -15.97 -21.30
C GLU A 96 -18.10 -15.36 -20.21
N ARG A 97 -17.90 -14.03 -20.22
CA ARG A 97 -17.14 -13.32 -19.19
C ARG A 97 -17.75 -13.52 -17.81
N ARG A 98 -19.08 -13.43 -17.73
CA ARG A 98 -19.85 -13.69 -16.50
C ARG A 98 -19.70 -15.15 -16.06
N GLU A 99 -19.79 -16.09 -16.99
CA GLU A 99 -19.64 -17.52 -16.70
C GLU A 99 -18.24 -17.86 -16.18
N ALA A 100 -17.18 -17.29 -16.78
CA ALA A 100 -15.81 -17.48 -16.32
C ALA A 100 -15.61 -16.98 -14.88
N LEU A 101 -16.18 -15.81 -14.54
CA LEU A 101 -16.14 -15.28 -13.18
C LEU A 101 -16.87 -16.18 -12.18
N LEU A 102 -18.04 -16.71 -12.54
CA LEU A 102 -18.79 -17.64 -11.70
C LEU A 102 -18.06 -18.98 -11.50
N LYS A 103 -17.50 -19.57 -12.57
CA LYS A 103 -16.73 -20.82 -12.47
C LYS A 103 -15.49 -20.66 -11.58
N ALA A 104 -14.76 -19.56 -11.73
CA ALA A 104 -13.63 -19.26 -10.86
C ALA A 104 -14.08 -19.14 -9.39
N TRP A 105 -15.23 -18.50 -9.15
CA TRP A 105 -15.81 -18.41 -7.82
C TRP A 105 -16.22 -19.77 -7.26
N GLU A 106 -16.89 -20.63 -8.02
CA GLU A 106 -17.29 -21.99 -7.63
C GLU A 106 -16.10 -22.84 -7.14
N LEU A 107 -14.92 -22.69 -7.76
CA LEU A 107 -13.69 -23.37 -7.36
C LEU A 107 -13.02 -22.78 -6.11
N THR A 108 -13.40 -21.56 -5.72
CA THR A 108 -12.77 -20.82 -4.62
C THR A 108 -13.27 -21.31 -3.27
N GLN A 109 -12.35 -21.80 -2.42
CA GLN A 109 -12.65 -22.20 -1.04
C GLN A 109 -12.50 -21.06 -0.03
N GLN A 110 -11.54 -20.14 -0.22
CA GLN A 110 -11.31 -19.03 0.71
C GLN A 110 -11.34 -17.66 0.02
N VAL A 111 -10.47 -17.40 -0.96
CA VAL A 111 -10.33 -16.08 -1.60
C VAL A 111 -10.20 -16.18 -3.11
N LEU A 112 -11.02 -15.42 -3.83
CA LEU A 112 -10.90 -15.22 -5.27
C LEU A 112 -10.19 -13.89 -5.52
N ILE A 113 -9.11 -13.94 -6.29
CA ILE A 113 -8.41 -12.78 -6.80
C ILE A 113 -8.95 -12.48 -8.20
N VAL A 114 -9.52 -11.31 -8.39
CA VAL A 114 -9.99 -10.85 -9.71
C VAL A 114 -9.13 -9.67 -10.12
N SER A 115 -8.56 -9.73 -11.34
CA SER A 115 -7.87 -8.56 -11.90
C SER A 115 -8.19 -8.31 -13.35
N ALA A 116 -8.26 -7.03 -13.72
CA ALA A 116 -8.51 -6.57 -15.07
C ALA A 116 -7.73 -5.28 -15.36
N GLN A 117 -7.53 -4.97 -16.64
CA GLN A 117 -6.93 -3.70 -17.03
C GLN A 117 -7.90 -2.54 -16.76
N VAL A 118 -7.40 -1.50 -16.11
CA VAL A 118 -8.15 -0.27 -15.85
C VAL A 118 -7.76 0.79 -16.88
N LEU A 119 -8.71 1.58 -17.35
CA LEU A 119 -8.48 2.64 -18.32
C LEU A 119 -7.52 3.69 -17.70
N LEU A 120 -6.32 3.79 -18.27
CA LEU A 120 -5.39 4.89 -18.02
C LEU A 120 -5.54 5.83 -19.20
N ALA A 121 -5.90 7.08 -18.95
CA ALA A 121 -6.34 8.04 -19.96
C ALA A 121 -5.27 8.33 -21.02
N GLU A 122 -5.17 7.50 -22.06
CA GLU A 122 -4.60 7.81 -23.37
C GLU A 122 -5.00 6.71 -24.37
N ARG A 123 -5.94 7.03 -25.26
CA ARG A 123 -6.27 6.16 -26.40
C ARG A 123 -5.18 6.32 -27.45
N SER A 124 -4.31 5.33 -27.57
CA SER A 124 -3.36 5.26 -28.69
C SER A 124 -4.10 5.13 -30.04
N SER A 125 -3.57 5.76 -31.09
CA SER A 125 -4.15 5.73 -32.42
C SER A 125 -4.06 4.33 -33.07
N GLY A 126 -5.20 3.81 -33.56
CA GLY A 126 -5.30 2.53 -34.25
C GLY A 126 -6.03 1.41 -33.50
N GLN A 127 -6.90 1.74 -32.54
CA GLN A 127 -7.80 0.81 -31.84
C GLN A 127 -9.20 0.89 -32.44
N ILE A 128 -9.85 -0.25 -32.70
CA ILE A 128 -11.22 -0.31 -33.23
C ILE A 128 -12.17 -0.61 -32.06
N ALA A 129 -13.21 0.20 -31.87
CA ALA A 129 -14.24 -0.08 -30.87
C ALA A 129 -15.01 -1.37 -31.24
N TYR A 130 -15.16 -2.30 -30.30
CA TYR A 130 -15.85 -3.57 -30.49
C TYR A 130 -16.60 -3.93 -29.20
N GLY A 131 -17.93 -4.06 -29.26
CA GLY A 131 -18.75 -4.28 -28.07
C GLY A 131 -18.50 -3.21 -26.99
N ASP A 132 -18.12 -3.65 -25.79
CA ASP A 132 -17.79 -2.80 -24.65
C ASP A 132 -16.27 -2.60 -24.43
N GLY A 133 -15.46 -2.94 -25.43
CA GLY A 133 -14.01 -2.83 -25.40
C GLY A 133 -13.43 -2.40 -26.75
N ILE A 134 -12.17 -2.76 -26.98
CA ILE A 134 -11.45 -2.50 -28.22
C ILE A 134 -10.87 -3.79 -28.80
N VAL A 135 -10.72 -3.83 -30.13
CA VAL A 135 -9.85 -4.80 -30.81
C VAL A 135 -8.50 -4.14 -31.06
N THR A 136 -7.44 -4.81 -30.62
CA THR A 136 -6.05 -4.37 -30.81
C THR A 136 -5.53 -4.72 -32.20
N ARG A 137 -4.38 -4.15 -32.60
CA ARG A 137 -3.70 -4.52 -33.85
C ARG A 137 -3.28 -5.99 -33.94
N ARG A 138 -3.34 -6.73 -32.83
CA ARG A 138 -3.04 -8.18 -32.76
C ARG A 138 -4.31 -9.04 -32.86
N ASN A 139 -5.45 -8.46 -33.25
CA ASN A 139 -6.76 -9.11 -33.27
C ASN A 139 -7.18 -9.70 -31.90
N THR A 140 -6.73 -9.09 -30.80
CA THR A 140 -7.18 -9.45 -29.45
C THR A 140 -8.24 -8.46 -28.98
N PHE A 141 -9.24 -8.94 -28.24
CA PHE A 141 -10.16 -8.07 -27.51
C PHE A 141 -9.54 -7.59 -26.21
N GLN A 142 -9.81 -6.34 -25.85
CA GLN A 142 -9.39 -5.75 -24.59
C GLN A 142 -10.49 -4.82 -24.08
N LYS A 143 -11.08 -5.16 -22.93
CA LYS A 143 -11.90 -4.23 -22.15
C LYS A 143 -11.02 -3.50 -21.14
N TYR A 144 -11.15 -2.18 -21.10
CA TYR A 144 -10.59 -1.36 -20.04
C TYR A 144 -11.71 -0.93 -19.14
N TYR A 145 -11.62 -1.32 -17.88
CA TYR A 145 -12.61 -0.96 -16.87
C TYR A 145 -12.28 0.38 -16.24
N GLU A 146 -13.28 1.11 -15.78
CA GLU A 146 -13.08 2.01 -14.64
C GLU A 146 -12.97 1.20 -13.34
N GLN A 147 -12.31 1.74 -12.31
CA GLN A 147 -12.13 0.99 -11.05
C GLN A 147 -13.48 0.67 -10.40
N GLU A 148 -14.39 1.65 -10.36
CA GLU A 148 -15.75 1.49 -9.82
C GLU A 148 -16.59 0.53 -10.68
N GLU A 149 -16.45 0.61 -12.01
CA GLU A 149 -17.12 -0.29 -12.95
C GLU A 149 -16.71 -1.75 -12.70
N LEU A 150 -15.41 -2.01 -12.55
CA LEU A 150 -14.90 -3.34 -12.25
C LEU A 150 -15.44 -3.87 -10.92
N LYS A 151 -15.42 -3.04 -9.88
CA LYS A 151 -15.99 -3.42 -8.58
C LYS A 151 -17.46 -3.78 -8.69
N ALA A 152 -18.27 -2.89 -9.29
CA ALA A 152 -19.70 -3.08 -9.42
C ALA A 152 -20.04 -4.35 -10.22
N TYR A 153 -19.27 -4.62 -11.27
CA TYR A 153 -19.39 -5.86 -12.05
C TYR A 153 -19.14 -7.10 -11.18
N ILE A 154 -18.04 -7.12 -10.42
CA ILE A 154 -17.70 -8.26 -9.54
C ILE A 154 -18.77 -8.45 -8.46
N ASP A 155 -19.13 -7.38 -7.76
CA ASP A 155 -20.13 -7.40 -6.69
C ASP A 155 -21.48 -7.92 -7.19
N GLN A 156 -21.95 -7.44 -8.35
CA GLN A 156 -23.23 -7.82 -8.92
C GLN A 156 -23.27 -9.27 -9.40
N VAL A 157 -22.17 -9.76 -9.99
CA VAL A 157 -22.11 -11.14 -10.50
C VAL A 157 -22.00 -12.14 -9.35
N LEU A 158 -21.18 -11.83 -8.33
CA LEU A 158 -20.90 -12.75 -7.23
C LEU A 158 -21.85 -12.60 -6.04
N GLY A 159 -22.52 -11.46 -5.90
CA GLY A 159 -23.34 -11.13 -4.74
C GLY A 159 -22.54 -10.93 -3.45
N VAL A 160 -21.24 -10.61 -3.56
CA VAL A 160 -20.30 -10.45 -2.44
C VAL A 160 -19.52 -9.15 -2.62
N ASP A 161 -19.30 -8.39 -1.54
CA ASP A 161 -18.52 -7.14 -1.55
C ASP A 161 -17.03 -7.42 -1.82
N ALA A 162 -16.57 -7.09 -3.02
CA ALA A 162 -15.17 -7.22 -3.41
C ALA A 162 -14.31 -6.13 -2.76
N ILE A 163 -13.18 -6.51 -2.18
CA ILE A 163 -12.26 -5.61 -1.49
C ILE A 163 -11.13 -5.21 -2.44
N PRO A 164 -10.93 -3.92 -2.74
CA PRO A 164 -9.84 -3.48 -3.61
C PRO A 164 -8.49 -3.72 -2.93
N ALA A 165 -7.65 -4.51 -3.58
CA ALA A 165 -6.26 -4.74 -3.17
C ALA A 165 -5.35 -3.63 -3.73
N ALA A 166 -5.54 -3.30 -5.00
CA ALA A 166 -4.87 -2.23 -5.75
C ALA A 166 -5.72 -1.83 -6.97
N LEU A 167 -5.24 -0.87 -7.76
CA LEU A 167 -5.89 -0.54 -9.03
C LEU A 167 -6.03 -1.79 -9.92
N GLY A 168 -7.25 -2.05 -10.37
CA GLY A 168 -7.63 -3.18 -11.21
C GLY A 168 -7.58 -4.54 -10.52
N ILE A 169 -7.42 -4.60 -9.19
CA ILE A 169 -7.23 -5.86 -8.45
C ILE A 169 -8.13 -5.88 -7.22
N TYR A 170 -8.95 -6.92 -7.13
CA TYR A 170 -9.90 -7.14 -6.05
C TYR A 170 -9.69 -8.53 -5.42
N PHE A 171 -9.88 -8.61 -4.10
CA PHE A 171 -10.00 -9.86 -3.37
C PHE A 171 -11.46 -10.03 -2.93
N VAL A 172 -12.02 -11.22 -3.20
CA VAL A 172 -13.38 -11.60 -2.82
C VAL A 172 -13.28 -12.78 -1.86
N PHE A 173 -13.76 -12.59 -0.64
CA PHE A 173 -13.64 -13.58 0.43
C PHE A 173 -14.93 -14.39 0.55
N ARG A 174 -14.79 -15.71 0.76
CA ARG A 174 -15.91 -16.61 1.08
C ARG A 174 -16.45 -16.36 2.49
N ASP A 175 -15.55 -16.04 3.41
CA ASP A 175 -15.84 -15.81 4.83
C ASP A 175 -15.80 -14.30 5.15
N GLU A 176 -16.91 -13.79 5.69
CA GLU A 176 -17.04 -12.37 6.05
C GLU A 176 -16.10 -11.94 7.18
N ALA A 177 -15.84 -12.80 8.17
CA ALA A 177 -14.92 -12.51 9.27
C ALA A 177 -13.47 -12.44 8.78
N GLN A 178 -13.08 -13.29 7.82
CA GLN A 178 -11.79 -13.18 7.14
C GLN A 178 -11.68 -11.89 6.34
N ALA A 179 -12.75 -11.49 5.63
CA ALA A 179 -12.81 -10.22 4.91
C ALA A 179 -12.58 -9.03 5.85
N GLU A 180 -13.24 -9.00 7.01
CA GLU A 180 -13.07 -7.95 8.01
C GLU A 180 -11.69 -7.97 8.66
N SER A 181 -11.13 -9.15 8.93
CA SER A 181 -9.75 -9.30 9.43
C SER A 181 -8.74 -8.71 8.43
N PHE A 182 -8.93 -8.99 7.13
CA PHE A 182 -8.12 -8.39 6.07
C PHE A 182 -8.30 -6.88 5.96
N ARG A 183 -9.53 -6.35 6.07
CA ARG A 183 -9.78 -4.90 6.09
C ARG A 183 -9.10 -4.24 7.28
N ALA A 184 -9.19 -4.82 8.47
CA ALA A 184 -8.59 -4.29 9.69
C ALA A 184 -7.05 -4.29 9.63
N SER A 185 -6.45 -5.35 9.08
CA SER A 185 -4.99 -5.48 8.99
C SER A 185 -4.35 -4.39 8.11
N ARG A 186 -5.06 -3.91 7.07
CA ARG A 186 -4.59 -2.83 6.18
C ARG A 186 -4.37 -1.48 6.87
N PHE A 187 -5.01 -1.26 8.02
CA PHE A 187 -4.91 -0.01 8.78
C PHE A 187 -4.17 -0.20 10.10
N ARG A 188 -3.49 -1.33 10.29
CA ARG A 188 -2.74 -1.58 11.51
C ARG A 188 -1.35 -0.96 11.41
N SER A 189 -0.92 -0.31 12.49
CA SER A 189 0.40 0.30 12.55
C SER A 189 1.45 -0.65 13.12
N ARG A 190 2.73 -0.51 12.75
CA ARG A 190 3.82 -1.20 13.47
C ARG A 190 3.97 -0.63 14.87
N THR A 191 4.30 -1.51 15.80
CA THR A 191 4.66 -1.18 17.18
C THR A 191 5.94 -1.93 17.52
N THR A 192 6.68 -1.43 18.49
CA THR A 192 7.86 -2.13 19.03
C THR A 192 7.61 -2.41 20.50
N THR A 193 8.08 -3.55 20.97
CA THR A 193 8.01 -3.88 22.38
C THR A 193 8.87 -2.90 23.17
N PRO A 194 8.33 -2.25 24.22
CA PRO A 194 9.07 -1.32 25.06
C PRO A 194 10.36 -1.92 25.60
N ARG A 195 11.42 -1.10 25.63
CA ARG A 195 12.74 -1.55 26.06
C ARG A 195 12.79 -1.70 27.58
N ILE A 196 13.54 -2.69 28.05
CA ILE A 196 13.87 -2.86 29.46
C ILE A 196 14.82 -1.71 29.85
N ARG A 197 14.43 -0.93 30.86
CA ARG A 197 15.20 0.23 31.37
C ARG A 197 15.85 -0.03 32.71
N LEU A 198 15.25 -0.91 33.52
CA LEU A 198 15.70 -1.21 34.87
C LEU A 198 16.00 -2.70 35.00
N ASN A 199 17.18 -3.01 35.55
CA ASN A 199 17.57 -4.37 35.91
C ASN A 199 16.89 -4.74 37.23
N ILE A 200 15.78 -5.46 37.13
CA ILE A 200 15.02 -5.95 38.27
C ILE A 200 15.16 -7.46 38.28
N LYS A 201 15.78 -7.99 39.34
CA LYS A 201 16.03 -9.43 39.49
C LYS A 201 14.78 -10.28 39.24
N ARG A 202 13.65 -9.85 39.81
CA ARG A 202 12.35 -10.52 39.62
C ARG A 202 11.85 -10.50 38.18
N PHE A 203 12.23 -9.52 37.36
CA PHE A 203 11.91 -9.54 35.93
C PHE A 203 12.89 -10.42 35.17
N GLU A 204 14.19 -10.32 35.47
CA GLU A 204 15.25 -11.13 34.85
C GLU A 204 14.99 -12.62 35.01
N ASP A 205 14.62 -13.06 36.22
CA ASP A 205 14.34 -14.47 36.55
C ASP A 205 13.20 -15.07 35.70
N TYR A 206 12.29 -14.24 35.15
CA TYR A 206 11.12 -14.69 34.38
C TYR A 206 11.03 -14.05 32.99
N GLN A 207 12.12 -13.47 32.49
CA GLN A 207 12.10 -12.73 31.23
C GLN A 207 11.65 -13.61 30.06
N GLU A 208 12.11 -14.85 29.98
CA GLU A 208 11.72 -15.80 28.93
C GLU A 208 10.22 -16.15 29.01
N LEU A 209 9.70 -16.36 30.22
CA LEU A 209 8.28 -16.66 30.44
C LEU A 209 7.37 -15.46 30.11
N LEU A 210 7.84 -14.24 30.38
CA LEU A 210 7.09 -13.00 30.17
C LEU A 210 7.23 -12.44 28.75
N ALA A 211 8.24 -12.84 27.97
CA ALA A 211 8.47 -12.34 26.62
C ALA A 211 7.27 -12.54 25.67
N PRO A 212 6.58 -13.69 25.63
CA PRO A 212 5.37 -13.86 24.82
C PRO A 212 4.23 -12.93 25.23
N LEU A 213 4.09 -12.65 26.54
CA LEU A 213 3.11 -11.69 27.05
C LEU A 213 3.45 -10.26 26.61
N MET A 214 4.72 -9.86 26.71
CA MET A 214 5.19 -8.55 26.22
C MET A 214 4.95 -8.39 24.71
N ALA A 215 5.25 -9.42 23.91
CA ALA A 215 5.01 -9.42 22.48
C ALA A 215 3.51 -9.29 22.17
N PHE A 216 2.65 -10.03 22.89
CA PHE A 216 1.20 -9.93 22.72
C PHE A 216 0.69 -8.53 23.04
N VAL A 217 1.09 -7.94 24.18
CA VAL A 217 0.63 -6.59 24.57
C VAL A 217 1.19 -5.54 23.61
N ALA A 218 2.43 -5.68 23.14
CA ALA A 218 2.99 -4.77 22.15
C ALA A 218 2.21 -4.83 20.83
N GLU A 219 1.75 -6.02 20.48
CA GLU A 219 1.01 -6.28 19.25
C GLU A 219 -0.47 -5.90 19.36
N ARG A 220 -1.14 -6.05 20.50
CA ARG A 220 -2.60 -5.83 20.65
C ARG A 220 -2.96 -4.59 21.47
N GLY A 221 -2.03 -4.01 22.22
CA GLY A 221 -2.28 -2.87 23.12
C GLY A 221 -3.12 -3.22 24.34
N ARG A 222 -3.26 -4.51 24.65
CA ARG A 222 -4.05 -5.04 25.78
C ARG A 222 -3.50 -6.38 26.24
N LEU A 223 -3.91 -6.83 27.43
CA LEU A 223 -3.62 -8.18 27.91
C LEU A 223 -4.43 -9.24 27.11
N PRO A 224 -3.88 -10.46 26.95
CA PRO A 224 -4.59 -11.55 26.30
C PRO A 224 -5.71 -12.09 27.18
N ASN A 225 -6.74 -12.66 26.54
CA ASN A 225 -7.66 -13.59 27.17
C ASN A 225 -7.00 -14.97 27.32
N ALA A 226 -7.62 -15.85 28.11
CA ALA A 226 -7.04 -17.15 28.46
C ALA A 226 -6.71 -18.06 27.25
N THR A 227 -7.38 -17.86 26.12
CA THR A 227 -7.22 -18.68 24.90
C THR A 227 -6.36 -18.03 23.82
N GLU A 228 -5.93 -16.78 23.99
CA GLU A 228 -5.25 -16.02 22.94
C GLU A 228 -3.73 -16.18 22.96
N LEU A 229 -3.18 -16.76 24.02
CA LEU A 229 -1.74 -16.96 24.17
C LEU A 229 -1.47 -18.31 24.84
N SER A 230 -0.69 -19.16 24.18
CA SER A 230 -0.40 -20.53 24.62
C SER A 230 0.34 -20.61 25.95
N SER A 231 1.15 -19.59 26.29
CA SER A 231 1.90 -19.52 27.55
C SER A 231 1.08 -19.01 28.75
N VAL A 232 -0.22 -18.69 28.56
CA VAL A 232 -1.07 -18.19 29.66
C VAL A 232 -1.11 -19.16 30.85
N PRO A 233 -1.28 -20.49 30.70
CA PRO A 233 -1.31 -21.41 31.83
C PRO A 233 -0.04 -21.32 32.70
N ASP A 234 1.13 -21.28 32.07
CA ASP A 234 2.42 -21.19 32.78
C ASP A 234 2.58 -19.85 33.50
N ILE A 235 2.17 -18.75 32.86
CA ILE A 235 2.17 -17.42 33.48
C ILE A 235 1.21 -17.37 34.68
N LEU A 236 0.04 -18.02 34.59
CA LEU A 236 -0.92 -18.07 35.68
C LEU A 236 -0.44 -18.94 36.83
N ALA A 237 0.26 -20.05 36.57
CA ALA A 237 0.85 -20.89 37.60
C ALA A 237 1.82 -20.10 38.50
N GLU A 238 2.63 -19.23 37.88
CA GLU A 238 3.63 -18.44 38.60
C GLU A 238 3.06 -17.16 39.23
N PHE A 239 2.28 -16.37 38.48
CA PHE A 239 1.85 -15.03 38.88
C PHE A 239 0.39 -14.96 39.35
N SER A 240 -0.35 -16.07 39.31
CA SER A 240 -1.80 -16.20 39.55
C SER A 240 -2.70 -15.45 38.57
N THR A 241 -2.28 -14.31 38.03
CA THR A 241 -3.06 -13.48 37.09
C THR A 241 -2.14 -12.82 36.06
N LEU A 242 -2.63 -12.63 34.83
CA LEU A 242 -1.92 -11.88 33.78
C LEU A 242 -1.65 -10.43 34.19
N ARG A 243 -2.53 -9.81 34.99
CA ARG A 243 -2.32 -8.45 35.50
C ARG A 243 -1.10 -8.40 36.42
N ARG A 244 -0.93 -9.36 37.33
CA ARG A 244 0.25 -9.43 38.22
C ARG A 244 1.53 -9.69 37.43
N ALA A 245 1.50 -10.59 36.46
CA ALA A 245 2.62 -10.81 35.54
C ALA A 245 3.02 -9.52 34.83
N PHE A 246 2.04 -8.78 34.30
CA PHE A 246 2.29 -7.52 33.62
C PHE A 246 2.77 -6.40 34.56
N GLN A 247 2.39 -6.40 35.84
CA GLN A 247 2.97 -5.47 36.82
C GLN A 247 4.48 -5.68 37.00
N VAL A 248 4.99 -6.92 36.87
CA VAL A 248 6.44 -7.16 36.90
C VAL A 248 7.11 -6.59 35.65
N ILE A 249 6.48 -6.71 34.48
CA ILE A 249 6.95 -6.07 33.24
C ILE A 249 7.03 -4.55 33.40
N LEU A 250 5.99 -3.93 33.97
CA LEU A 250 5.93 -2.48 34.20
C LEU A 250 6.98 -1.97 35.19
N GLN A 251 7.48 -2.81 36.09
CA GLN A 251 8.60 -2.41 36.95
C GLN A 251 9.91 -2.28 36.15
N ALA A 252 10.10 -3.09 35.11
CA ALA A 252 11.33 -3.12 34.31
C ALA A 252 11.29 -2.25 33.05
N THR A 253 10.11 -1.78 32.64
CA THR A 253 9.86 -1.04 31.39
C THR A 253 9.17 0.30 31.65
N ASP A 254 9.01 1.13 30.61
CA ASP A 254 8.28 2.40 30.72
C ASP A 254 6.79 2.21 30.45
N GLN A 255 5.96 2.61 31.41
CA GLN A 255 4.50 2.55 31.28
C GLN A 255 3.98 3.45 30.15
N GLU A 256 4.59 4.62 29.92
CA GLU A 256 4.13 5.56 28.87
C GLU A 256 4.27 4.94 27.47
N GLU A 257 5.28 4.08 27.25
CA GLU A 257 5.44 3.36 25.98
C GLU A 257 4.31 2.33 25.77
N TRP A 258 3.85 1.66 26.83
CA TRP A 258 2.71 0.73 26.75
C TRP A 258 1.39 1.46 26.54
N ASP A 259 1.17 2.59 27.21
CA ASP A 259 -0.02 3.42 27.02
C ASP A 259 -0.08 3.98 25.59
N ALA A 260 1.07 4.40 25.04
CA ALA A 260 1.18 4.82 23.63
C ALA A 260 0.84 3.70 22.63
N ILE A 261 1.20 2.44 22.94
CA ILE A 261 0.80 1.28 22.12
C ILE A 261 -0.71 1.07 22.17
N ALA A 262 -1.32 1.13 23.36
CA ALA A 262 -2.77 1.01 23.52
C ALA A 262 -3.53 2.13 22.77
N ASP A 263 -3.05 3.37 22.89
CA ASP A 263 -3.55 4.53 22.14
C ASP A 263 -3.45 4.31 20.63
N LYS A 264 -2.29 3.84 20.14
CA LYS A 264 -2.08 3.56 18.71
C LYS A 264 -3.04 2.49 18.20
N ARG A 265 -3.29 1.44 18.99
CA ARG A 265 -4.25 0.37 18.64
C ARG A 265 -5.69 0.84 18.66
N ARG A 266 -6.07 1.73 19.59
CA ARG A 266 -7.36 2.44 19.53
C ARG A 266 -7.49 3.23 18.23
N GLN A 267 -6.47 4.00 17.86
CA GLN A 267 -6.48 4.78 16.62
C GLN A 267 -6.61 3.90 15.37
N ASP A 268 -5.89 2.78 15.30
CA ASP A 268 -5.98 1.82 14.19
C ASP A 268 -7.43 1.30 14.04
N LEU A 269 -8.07 0.91 15.15
CA LEU A 269 -9.46 0.45 15.16
C LEU A 269 -10.46 1.54 14.77
N ILE A 270 -10.25 2.78 15.21
CA ILE A 270 -11.08 3.92 14.82
C ILE A 270 -11.01 4.14 13.30
N VAL A 271 -9.80 4.15 12.72
CA VAL A 271 -9.62 4.31 11.27
C VAL A 271 -10.33 3.19 10.51
N TYR A 272 -10.14 1.94 10.93
CA TYR A 272 -10.82 0.79 10.34
C TYR A 272 -12.36 0.90 10.44
N LEU A 273 -12.91 1.16 11.63
CA LEU A 273 -14.36 1.28 11.84
C LEU A 273 -14.99 2.49 11.14
N ALA A 274 -14.22 3.58 10.96
CA ALA A 274 -14.65 4.74 10.20
C ALA A 274 -14.75 4.40 8.70
N LEU A 275 -13.77 3.66 8.18
CA LEU A 275 -13.73 3.28 6.77
C LEU A 275 -14.77 2.22 6.39
N THR A 276 -15.14 1.31 7.30
CA THR A 276 -16.22 0.34 7.06
C THR A 276 -17.60 0.99 6.93
N GLN A 277 -17.78 2.22 7.42
CA GLN A 277 -19.05 2.94 7.33
C GLN A 277 -19.49 3.24 5.89
N PHE A 278 -18.54 3.34 4.95
CA PHE A 278 -18.83 3.62 3.53
C PHE A 278 -19.44 2.42 2.77
N SER A 279 -19.38 1.20 3.30
CA SER A 279 -20.12 0.04 2.76
C SER A 279 -21.20 -0.35 3.76
N HIS A 280 -20.90 -1.34 4.58
CA HIS A 280 -21.72 -1.77 5.70
C HIS A 280 -20.78 -1.97 6.88
N ARG A 281 -20.99 -1.21 7.95
CA ARG A 281 -20.23 -1.44 9.18
C ARG A 281 -20.61 -2.82 9.73
N PRO A 282 -19.65 -3.74 9.95
CA PRO A 282 -19.96 -5.10 10.35
C PRO A 282 -20.69 -5.12 11.70
N LYS A 283 -21.53 -6.15 11.90
CA LYS A 283 -22.08 -6.42 13.24
C LYS A 283 -20.96 -6.95 14.12
N PHE A 284 -21.04 -6.70 15.43
CA PHE A 284 -20.01 -7.13 16.37
C PHE A 284 -19.73 -8.65 16.31
N GLY A 285 -20.77 -9.47 16.13
CA GLY A 285 -20.64 -10.93 16.02
C GLY A 285 -20.00 -11.42 14.72
N ASN A 286 -19.94 -10.59 13.67
CA ASN A 286 -19.31 -10.91 12.40
C ASN A 286 -17.79 -10.63 12.43
N LEU A 287 -17.30 -9.93 13.46
CA LEU A 287 -15.88 -9.69 13.64
C LEU A 287 -15.20 -10.95 14.20
N ASP A 288 -13.95 -11.20 13.81
CA ASP A 288 -13.14 -12.24 14.44
C ASP A 288 -13.05 -12.03 15.97
N SER A 289 -12.99 -13.14 16.71
CA SER A 289 -12.93 -13.16 18.17
C SER A 289 -11.81 -12.28 18.74
N THR A 290 -10.67 -12.20 18.05
CA THR A 290 -9.53 -11.40 18.49
C THR A 290 -9.82 -9.90 18.35
N VAL A 291 -10.49 -9.49 17.26
CA VAL A 291 -10.93 -8.10 17.05
C VAL A 291 -12.04 -7.72 18.05
N GLN A 292 -12.96 -8.65 18.33
CA GLN A 292 -13.97 -8.46 19.36
C GLN A 292 -13.36 -8.19 20.74
N ASN A 293 -12.32 -8.95 21.10
CA ASN A 293 -11.59 -8.79 22.36
C ASN A 293 -10.82 -7.47 22.41
N ASP A 294 -10.20 -7.05 21.30
CA ASP A 294 -9.56 -5.73 21.21
C ASP A 294 -10.54 -4.60 21.48
N ILE A 295 -11.68 -4.62 20.80
CA ILE A 295 -12.71 -3.58 20.94
C ILE A 295 -13.21 -3.51 22.38
N LYS A 296 -13.51 -4.65 23.00
CA LYS A 296 -13.98 -4.70 24.40
C LYS A 296 -12.94 -4.14 25.37
N ALA A 297 -11.68 -4.55 25.24
CA ALA A 297 -10.64 -4.12 26.17
C ALA A 297 -10.21 -2.65 25.95
N LEU A 298 -10.16 -2.19 24.71
CA LEU A 298 -9.65 -0.85 24.37
C LEU A 298 -10.72 0.25 24.43
N PHE A 299 -11.99 -0.07 24.18
CA PHE A 299 -13.09 0.90 24.16
C PHE A 299 -14.18 0.63 25.20
N GLY A 300 -14.18 -0.52 25.85
CA GLY A 300 -15.26 -0.98 26.72
C GLY A 300 -16.41 -1.64 25.95
N SER A 301 -16.85 -1.04 24.85
CA SER A 301 -17.93 -1.60 24.02
C SER A 301 -17.78 -1.27 22.54
N TYR A 302 -18.41 -2.09 21.69
CA TYR A 302 -18.47 -1.85 20.24
C TYR A 302 -19.15 -0.52 19.90
N LYS A 303 -20.20 -0.16 20.65
CA LYS A 303 -20.92 1.09 20.48
C LYS A 303 -20.01 2.31 20.69
N GLN A 304 -19.19 2.29 21.74
CA GLN A 304 -18.23 3.37 22.01
C GLN A 304 -17.16 3.48 20.93
N ALA A 305 -16.65 2.35 20.43
CA ALA A 305 -15.71 2.33 19.31
C ALA A 305 -16.32 2.93 18.04
N CYS A 306 -17.57 2.57 17.72
CA CYS A 306 -18.32 3.11 16.59
C CYS A 306 -18.54 4.63 16.72
N THR A 307 -18.94 5.10 17.91
CA THR A 307 -19.12 6.54 18.16
C THR A 307 -17.81 7.33 17.96
N ALA A 308 -16.68 6.79 18.42
CA ALA A 308 -15.37 7.41 18.19
C ALA A 308 -15.01 7.45 16.69
N ALA A 309 -15.30 6.38 15.96
CA ALA A 309 -15.13 6.31 14.50
C ALA A 309 -16.00 7.33 13.76
N ASP A 310 -17.27 7.48 14.14
CA ASP A 310 -18.20 8.43 13.52
C ASP A 310 -17.74 9.89 13.73
N LEU A 311 -17.28 10.23 14.93
CA LEU A 311 -16.70 11.56 15.22
C LEU A 311 -15.45 11.84 14.37
N MET A 312 -14.59 10.83 14.17
CA MET A 312 -13.42 10.98 13.31
C MET A 312 -13.79 11.13 11.83
N LEU A 313 -14.83 10.42 11.37
CA LEU A 313 -15.34 10.51 10.01
C LEU A 313 -15.97 11.88 9.71
N VAL A 314 -16.68 12.48 10.67
CA VAL A 314 -17.14 13.88 10.54
C VAL A 314 -15.95 14.82 10.42
N SER A 315 -14.89 14.58 11.21
CA SER A 315 -13.70 15.43 11.23
C SER A 315 -12.92 15.37 9.91
N VAL A 316 -12.90 14.23 9.21
CA VAL A 316 -12.11 14.08 7.97
C VAL A 316 -12.68 14.89 6.80
N GLY A 317 -13.99 15.21 6.84
CA GLY A 317 -14.63 16.12 5.90
C GLY A 317 -14.23 17.59 6.08
N ASN A 318 -13.61 17.95 7.22
CA ASN A 318 -13.15 19.31 7.47
C ASN A 318 -11.70 19.50 7.00
N LEU A 319 -11.54 20.12 5.83
CA LEU A 319 -10.24 20.33 5.21
C LEU A 319 -9.29 21.22 6.05
N HIS A 320 -9.81 22.11 6.89
CA HIS A 320 -8.97 22.90 7.81
C HIS A 320 -8.34 22.02 8.89
N LEU A 321 -9.07 21.04 9.43
CA LEU A 321 -8.52 20.08 10.39
C LEU A 321 -7.44 19.21 9.74
N VAL A 322 -7.72 18.68 8.54
CA VAL A 322 -6.75 17.92 7.75
C VAL A 322 -5.49 18.74 7.48
N ALA A 323 -5.63 20.00 7.05
CA ALA A 323 -4.50 20.90 6.81
C ALA A 323 -3.70 21.20 8.09
N ASN A 324 -4.36 21.34 9.25
CA ASN A 324 -3.68 21.53 10.53
C ASN A 324 -2.90 20.28 10.94
N CYS A 325 -3.48 19.08 10.77
CA CYS A 325 -2.76 17.83 10.99
C CYS A 325 -1.54 17.71 10.08
N CYS A 326 -1.65 18.11 8.80
CA CYS A 326 -0.51 18.16 7.87
C CYS A 326 0.60 19.08 8.37
N LYS A 327 0.25 20.28 8.88
CA LYS A 327 1.22 21.27 9.40
C LYS A 327 1.92 20.81 10.68
N GLN A 328 1.21 20.06 11.53
CA GLN A 328 1.72 19.54 12.79
C GLN A 328 2.46 18.21 12.64
N SER A 329 2.46 17.63 11.44
CA SER A 329 3.13 16.36 11.19
C SER A 329 4.64 16.47 11.44
N LYS A 330 5.16 15.57 12.29
CA LYS A 330 6.61 15.47 12.55
C LYS A 330 7.37 14.81 11.40
N ILE A 331 6.66 14.08 10.53
CA ILE A 331 7.21 13.36 9.38
C ILE A 331 6.54 13.89 8.11
N GLY A 332 7.34 14.06 7.06
CA GLY A 332 6.89 14.56 5.77
C GLY A 332 7.45 15.93 5.42
N LYS A 333 7.63 16.16 4.13
CA LYS A 333 8.03 17.46 3.59
C LYS A 333 6.80 18.32 3.42
N LEU A 334 6.66 19.33 4.28
CA LEU A 334 5.59 20.32 4.16
C LEU A 334 5.98 21.39 3.12
N LEU A 335 5.17 21.49 2.07
CA LEU A 335 5.19 22.58 1.10
C LEU A 335 3.95 23.47 1.30
N PRO A 336 3.91 24.70 0.75
CA PRO A 336 2.83 25.65 1.03
C PRO A 336 1.40 25.13 0.83
N LYS A 337 1.22 24.17 -0.09
CA LYS A 337 -0.09 23.62 -0.46
C LYS A 337 -0.25 22.11 -0.23
N ALA A 338 0.77 21.44 0.33
CA ALA A 338 0.73 20.00 0.49
C ALA A 338 1.76 19.46 1.48
N LEU A 339 1.41 18.36 2.15
CA LEU A 339 2.35 17.51 2.86
C LEU A 339 2.67 16.29 1.98
N TYR A 340 3.97 15.99 1.85
CA TYR A 340 4.46 14.79 1.15
C TYR A 340 5.08 13.84 2.16
N VAL A 341 4.68 12.59 2.13
CA VAL A 341 5.21 11.53 3.01
C VAL A 341 5.54 10.31 2.19
N HIS A 342 6.52 9.54 2.61
CA HIS A 342 6.76 8.21 2.05
C HIS A 342 5.67 7.25 2.54
N VAL A 343 5.27 6.28 1.70
CA VAL A 343 4.21 5.31 2.05
C VAL A 343 4.52 4.54 3.33
N SER A 344 5.81 4.28 3.62
CA SER A 344 6.24 3.60 4.85
C SER A 344 5.98 4.40 6.13
N ALA A 345 5.79 5.72 6.02
CA ALA A 345 5.51 6.59 7.16
C ALA A 345 4.01 6.78 7.41
N LEU A 346 3.13 6.28 6.53
CA LEU A 346 1.68 6.52 6.62
C LEU A 346 1.10 6.13 7.99
N GLU A 347 1.50 4.97 8.53
CA GLU A 347 1.05 4.47 9.83
C GLU A 347 1.54 5.29 11.04
N THR A 348 2.53 6.16 10.85
CA THR A 348 3.05 7.06 11.90
C THR A 348 2.35 8.41 11.93
N LEU A 349 1.54 8.71 10.90
CA LEU A 349 0.81 9.97 10.81
C LEU A 349 -0.37 10.01 11.78
N ASN A 350 -0.86 11.23 12.01
CA ASN A 350 -2.10 11.45 12.72
C ASN A 350 -3.24 10.59 12.12
N PRO A 351 -4.08 9.95 12.94
CA PRO A 351 -5.14 9.06 12.46
C PRO A 351 -6.13 9.74 11.51
N LEU A 352 -6.31 11.07 11.60
CA LEU A 352 -7.14 11.81 10.66
C LEU A 352 -6.54 11.81 9.24
N LEU A 353 -5.21 11.92 9.10
CA LEU A 353 -4.53 11.84 7.80
C LEU A 353 -4.56 10.42 7.25
N ARG A 354 -4.42 9.42 8.13
CA ARG A 354 -4.55 8.00 7.77
C ARG A 354 -5.96 7.68 7.27
N LEU A 355 -6.99 8.19 7.95
CA LEU A 355 -8.38 8.09 7.51
C LEU A 355 -8.61 8.80 6.17
N TYR A 356 -8.07 10.01 6.02
CA TYR A 356 -8.18 10.80 4.78
C TYR A 356 -7.58 10.05 3.57
N GLU A 357 -6.41 9.44 3.75
CA GLU A 357 -5.82 8.54 2.74
C GLU A 357 -6.66 7.28 2.52
N GLY A 358 -7.14 6.69 3.60
CA GLY A 358 -8.01 5.52 3.61
C GLY A 358 -9.29 5.70 2.79
N CYS A 359 -9.89 6.90 2.80
CA CYS A 359 -11.08 7.21 2.00
C CYS A 359 -10.83 7.01 0.49
N ALA A 360 -9.62 7.30 0.01
CA ALA A 360 -9.22 7.03 -1.37
C ALA A 360 -8.76 5.58 -1.56
N SER A 361 -7.83 5.10 -0.73
CA SER A 361 -7.18 3.80 -0.94
C SER A 361 -8.12 2.62 -0.71
N ARG A 362 -9.19 2.78 0.10
CA ARG A 362 -10.26 1.79 0.25
C ARG A 362 -11.16 1.70 -0.96
N THR A 363 -11.34 2.78 -1.72
CA THR A 363 -12.30 2.80 -2.84
C THR A 363 -11.61 2.52 -4.15
N ILE A 364 -10.51 3.23 -4.40
CA ILE A 364 -9.75 3.18 -5.67
C ILE A 364 -8.57 2.21 -5.60
N GLY A 365 -8.02 1.99 -4.41
CA GLY A 365 -6.70 1.38 -4.24
C GLY A 365 -5.56 2.39 -4.35
N ARG A 366 -4.36 1.97 -3.93
CA ARG A 366 -3.13 2.73 -4.16
C ARG A 366 -2.58 2.42 -5.54
N MET A 367 -1.87 3.40 -6.12
CA MET A 367 -1.06 3.18 -7.32
C MET A 367 0.01 2.12 -7.04
N ASP A 368 0.31 1.28 -8.04
CA ASP A 368 1.41 0.32 -7.90
C ASP A 368 2.74 1.03 -7.67
N GLY A 369 3.59 0.45 -6.83
CA GLY A 369 4.89 1.02 -6.51
C GLY A 369 4.84 2.41 -5.84
N ALA A 370 3.66 2.93 -5.47
CA ALA A 370 3.52 4.26 -4.88
C ALA A 370 4.57 4.49 -3.79
N THR A 371 5.40 5.52 -4.00
CA THR A 371 6.53 5.84 -3.13
C THR A 371 6.15 6.94 -2.17
N LEU A 372 5.53 8.01 -2.68
CA LEU A 372 5.06 9.13 -1.87
C LEU A 372 3.54 9.29 -1.94
N ILE A 373 2.98 9.73 -0.82
CA ILE A 373 1.60 10.20 -0.68
C ILE A 373 1.65 11.71 -0.49
N LYS A 374 0.88 12.43 -1.31
CA LYS A 374 0.74 13.87 -1.27
C LYS A 374 -0.66 14.22 -0.78
N PHE A 375 -0.72 14.78 0.43
CA PHE A 375 -1.93 15.37 1.01
C PHE A 375 -2.06 16.81 0.56
N ASN A 376 -3.12 17.15 -0.17
CA ASN A 376 -3.41 18.55 -0.50
C ASN A 376 -4.03 19.27 0.70
N THR A 377 -3.52 20.44 1.07
CA THR A 377 -4.00 21.20 2.22
C THR A 377 -5.10 22.22 1.89
N HIS A 378 -5.46 22.38 0.61
CA HIS A 378 -6.43 23.38 0.11
C HIS A 378 -7.57 22.80 -0.70
N LEU A 379 -7.36 21.67 -1.35
CA LEU A 379 -8.37 20.97 -2.13
C LEU A 379 -8.56 19.56 -1.56
N PRO A 380 -9.77 18.97 -1.66
CA PRO A 380 -10.05 17.61 -1.23
C PRO A 380 -9.43 16.60 -2.21
N LYS A 381 -8.09 16.58 -2.29
CA LYS A 381 -7.32 15.79 -3.26
C LYS A 381 -6.19 15.07 -2.56
N ILE A 382 -5.97 13.83 -2.98
CA ILE A 382 -4.79 13.07 -2.62
C ILE A 382 -4.04 12.65 -3.88
N SER A 383 -2.73 12.46 -3.79
CA SER A 383 -1.96 11.94 -4.93
C SER A 383 -0.92 10.93 -4.49
N TYR A 384 -0.76 9.88 -5.29
CA TYR A 384 0.32 8.90 -5.17
C TYR A 384 1.37 9.18 -6.24
N LEU A 385 2.63 9.16 -5.86
CA LEU A 385 3.77 9.43 -6.75
C LEU A 385 4.73 8.25 -6.73
N PHE A 386 5.16 7.81 -7.91
CA PHE A 386 6.06 6.67 -8.07
C PHE A 386 7.46 7.14 -8.45
N TYR A 387 8.44 6.78 -7.63
CA TYR A 387 9.86 7.00 -7.83
C TYR A 387 10.56 5.63 -7.71
N PRO A 388 10.73 4.88 -8.81
CA PRO A 388 11.29 3.52 -8.76
C PRO A 388 12.68 3.49 -8.13
N ASP A 389 13.50 4.52 -8.38
CA ASP A 389 14.87 4.64 -7.87
C ASP A 389 14.98 5.43 -6.56
N PHE A 390 13.90 5.49 -5.75
CA PHE A 390 13.87 6.31 -4.54
C PHE A 390 15.02 6.02 -3.56
N ASP A 391 15.45 4.77 -3.43
CA ASP A 391 16.53 4.39 -2.53
C ASP A 391 17.93 4.52 -3.14
N THR A 392 18.05 4.35 -4.45
CA THR A 392 19.30 4.18 -5.18
C THR A 392 19.82 5.50 -5.75
N ASP A 393 18.95 6.30 -6.35
CA ASP A 393 19.27 7.61 -6.92
C ASP A 393 19.19 8.69 -5.82
N PRO A 394 20.22 9.53 -5.62
CA PRO A 394 20.14 10.66 -4.69
C PRO A 394 18.98 11.64 -4.99
N HIS A 395 18.63 11.83 -6.26
CA HIS A 395 17.63 12.78 -6.75
C HIS A 395 16.69 12.10 -7.77
N PRO A 396 15.89 11.10 -7.34
CA PRO A 396 15.12 10.24 -8.23
C PRO A 396 14.09 11.04 -9.03
N THR A 397 13.88 10.65 -10.28
CA THR A 397 12.87 11.23 -11.17
C THR A 397 11.50 10.65 -10.91
N LEU A 398 10.46 11.49 -10.99
CA LEU A 398 9.08 11.04 -10.96
C LEU A 398 8.79 10.24 -12.22
N HIS A 399 8.36 8.98 -12.06
CA HIS A 399 7.98 8.09 -13.16
C HIS A 399 6.49 8.26 -13.48
N THR A 400 5.64 8.15 -12.47
CA THR A 400 4.18 8.27 -12.64
C THR A 400 3.54 8.98 -11.46
N SER A 401 2.47 9.73 -11.72
CA SER A 401 1.61 10.28 -10.69
C SER A 401 0.15 9.89 -10.92
N MET A 402 -0.54 9.58 -9.82
CA MET A 402 -1.97 9.34 -9.76
C MET A 402 -2.58 10.35 -8.79
N GLN A 403 -3.52 11.17 -9.23
CA GLN A 403 -4.28 12.09 -8.39
C GLN A 403 -5.73 11.66 -8.32
N ILE A 404 -6.30 11.68 -7.13
CA ILE A 404 -7.72 11.38 -6.88
C ILE A 404 -8.38 12.62 -6.29
N ASP A 405 -9.49 13.06 -6.88
CA ASP A 405 -10.40 14.03 -6.28
C ASP A 405 -11.38 13.30 -5.37
N LEU A 406 -11.42 13.63 -4.09
CA LEU A 406 -12.22 12.89 -3.11
C LEU A 406 -13.71 13.21 -3.17
N ARG A 407 -14.12 14.19 -3.98
CA ARG A 407 -15.53 14.60 -4.10
C ARG A 407 -16.31 13.72 -5.06
N ASP A 408 -15.69 13.39 -6.20
CA ASP A 408 -16.28 12.64 -7.30
C ASP A 408 -15.48 11.38 -7.66
N LEU A 409 -14.39 11.12 -6.93
CA LEU A 409 -13.49 9.98 -7.10
C LEU A 409 -12.76 9.96 -8.46
N GLN A 410 -12.78 11.08 -9.20
CA GLN A 410 -12.11 11.16 -10.49
C GLN A 410 -10.60 10.99 -10.34
N VAL A 411 -10.05 10.11 -11.17
CA VAL A 411 -8.63 9.76 -11.15
C VAL A 411 -7.92 10.38 -12.35
N THR A 412 -6.87 11.15 -12.10
CA THR A 412 -5.98 11.71 -13.12
C THR A 412 -4.61 11.05 -13.05
N TYR A 413 -4.16 10.49 -14.16
CA TYR A 413 -2.82 9.91 -14.31
C TYR A 413 -1.91 10.82 -15.13
N ARG A 414 -0.61 10.79 -14.81
CA ARG A 414 0.43 11.37 -15.67
C ARG A 414 1.65 10.47 -15.65
N ASP A 415 2.13 10.14 -16.84
CA ASP A 415 3.37 9.44 -17.10
C ASP A 415 4.46 10.45 -17.44
N TYR A 416 5.67 10.21 -16.94
CA TYR A 416 6.86 11.03 -17.13
C TYR A 416 8.01 10.27 -17.77
N ASP A 417 7.83 9.00 -18.19
CA ASP A 417 8.89 8.17 -18.78
C ASP A 417 9.50 8.78 -20.03
N LEU A 418 8.67 9.39 -20.88
CA LEU A 418 9.12 10.08 -22.09
C LEU A 418 9.47 11.56 -21.84
N SER A 419 9.42 12.02 -20.60
CA SER A 419 9.77 13.40 -20.26
C SER A 419 11.27 13.59 -20.27
N GLU A 420 11.77 14.52 -21.09
CA GLU A 420 13.19 14.91 -21.03
C GLU A 420 13.57 15.69 -19.76
N ASN A 421 12.58 16.23 -19.05
CA ASN A 421 12.81 17.06 -17.86
C ASN A 421 11.81 16.74 -16.75
N PRO A 422 11.81 15.50 -16.23
CA PRO A 422 10.86 15.08 -15.21
C PRO A 422 11.11 15.82 -13.88
N PRO A 423 10.07 15.97 -13.04
CA PRO A 423 10.25 16.39 -11.66
C PRO A 423 11.18 15.44 -10.90
N ILE A 424 11.96 15.98 -9.95
CA ILE A 424 12.85 15.17 -9.10
C ILE A 424 12.62 15.44 -7.61
N LEU A 425 13.02 14.49 -6.77
CA LEU A 425 13.01 14.67 -5.32
C LEU A 425 14.34 15.20 -4.79
N HIS A 426 14.22 15.97 -3.71
CA HIS A 426 15.33 16.45 -2.90
C HIS A 426 14.93 16.30 -1.44
N ARG A 427 15.91 16.23 -0.55
CA ARG A 427 15.71 16.11 0.90
C ARG A 427 14.91 14.86 1.28
N LYS A 428 15.37 13.69 0.80
CA LYS A 428 14.63 12.44 0.96
C LYS A 428 14.40 12.06 2.43
N GLU A 429 15.30 12.48 3.33
CA GLU A 429 15.19 12.28 4.77
C GLU A 429 13.92 12.89 5.37
N THR A 430 13.34 13.91 4.72
CA THR A 430 12.11 14.55 5.21
C THR A 430 10.86 13.71 4.96
N PHE A 431 10.86 12.82 3.97
CA PHE A 431 9.66 12.03 3.62
C PHE A 431 9.51 10.77 4.47
N VAL A 432 10.59 10.28 5.08
CA VAL A 432 10.65 8.99 5.78
C VAL A 432 10.79 9.17 7.29
N ALA A 433 10.42 8.14 8.05
CA ALA A 433 10.67 8.09 9.49
C ALA A 433 12.16 7.83 9.79
N SER A 434 12.59 8.13 11.02
CA SER A 434 14.00 8.01 11.45
C SER A 434 14.53 6.58 11.48
N ASP A 435 13.64 5.59 11.57
CA ASP A 435 13.96 4.16 11.52
C ASP A 435 14.02 3.60 10.09
N TYR A 436 13.82 4.44 9.08
CA TYR A 436 13.94 4.02 7.68
C TYR A 436 15.39 3.61 7.37
N PRO A 437 15.64 2.47 6.70
CA PRO A 437 16.99 1.91 6.53
C PRO A 437 18.04 2.87 5.95
N PHE A 438 17.62 3.78 5.06
CA PHE A 438 18.51 4.75 4.40
C PHE A 438 18.42 6.18 4.97
N TYR A 439 17.70 6.41 6.07
CA TYR A 439 17.48 7.73 6.67
C TYR A 439 18.78 8.52 6.85
N GLU A 440 19.76 7.93 7.54
CA GLU A 440 21.06 8.55 7.82
C GLU A 440 21.85 8.89 6.55
N ARG A 441 21.72 8.05 5.51
CA ARG A 441 22.37 8.29 4.21
C ARG A 441 21.77 9.51 3.52
N PHE A 442 20.44 9.64 3.54
CA PHE A 442 19.73 10.78 2.96
C PHE A 442 20.02 12.06 3.74
N ALA A 443 19.99 12.01 5.08
CA ALA A 443 20.26 13.17 5.93
C ALA A 443 21.68 13.72 5.72
N LYS A 444 22.69 12.83 5.62
CA LYS A 444 24.08 13.23 5.34
C LYS A 444 24.27 13.84 3.96
N LEU A 445 23.52 13.39 2.96
CA LEU A 445 23.52 14.02 1.63
C LEU A 445 22.93 15.42 1.72
N THR A 446 21.74 15.56 2.30
CA THR A 446 21.10 16.88 2.45
C THR A 446 21.98 17.87 3.20
N GLN A 447 22.60 17.46 4.31
CA GLN A 447 23.53 18.34 5.03
C GLN A 447 24.74 18.77 4.19
N GLN A 448 25.25 17.90 3.30
CA GLN A 448 26.32 18.28 2.37
C GLN A 448 25.81 19.28 1.35
N GLU A 449 24.61 19.07 0.80
CA GLU A 449 24.00 19.92 -0.22
C GLU A 449 23.63 21.31 0.32
N GLU A 450 23.11 21.39 1.55
CA GLU A 450 22.87 22.64 2.28
C GLU A 450 24.19 23.39 2.51
N LYS A 451 25.23 22.71 3.03
CA LYS A 451 26.57 23.30 3.18
C LYS A 451 27.18 23.71 1.84
N TRP A 452 26.75 23.09 0.74
CA TRP A 452 27.22 23.40 -0.61
C TRP A 452 26.50 24.62 -1.22
N GLY A 453 25.33 25.00 -0.69
CA GLY A 453 24.44 26.02 -1.26
C GLY A 453 23.53 25.49 -2.36
N LEU A 454 23.47 24.16 -2.59
CA LEU A 454 22.69 23.57 -3.68
C LEU A 454 21.18 23.67 -3.46
N LEU A 455 20.75 23.85 -2.20
CA LEU A 455 19.33 23.89 -1.83
C LEU A 455 18.81 25.31 -1.56
N ASP A 456 19.62 26.35 -1.82
CA ASP A 456 19.28 27.74 -1.48
C ASP A 456 18.08 28.27 -2.30
N ASN A 457 18.00 27.89 -3.59
CA ASN A 457 16.88 28.25 -4.47
C ASN A 457 16.09 27.02 -4.91
N THR A 458 15.23 26.53 -4.01
CA THR A 458 14.42 25.32 -4.27
C THR A 458 13.46 25.43 -5.46
N SER A 459 13.13 26.64 -5.92
CA SER A 459 12.19 26.85 -7.03
C SER A 459 12.75 26.46 -8.41
N THR A 460 14.08 26.49 -8.58
CA THR A 460 14.75 26.24 -9.86
C THR A 460 15.23 24.80 -10.02
N ILE A 461 15.32 24.05 -8.92
CA ILE A 461 15.93 22.71 -8.89
C ILE A 461 14.91 21.58 -8.99
N GLY A 462 13.61 21.86 -8.95
CA GLY A 462 12.56 20.83 -8.93
C GLY A 462 12.46 19.89 -10.15
N THR A 463 13.30 20.08 -11.17
CA THR A 463 13.32 19.26 -12.39
C THR A 463 14.75 18.81 -12.72
N ARG A 464 14.90 17.70 -13.44
CA ARG A 464 16.21 17.11 -13.78
C ARG A 464 17.18 18.12 -14.41
N LYS A 465 16.77 18.81 -15.49
CA LYS A 465 17.61 19.83 -16.16
C LYS A 465 17.92 21.01 -15.24
N GLY A 466 16.97 21.39 -14.37
CA GLY A 466 17.16 22.44 -13.37
C GLY A 466 18.23 22.09 -12.33
N TRP A 467 18.21 20.86 -11.82
CA TRP A 467 19.20 20.34 -10.89
C TRP A 467 20.58 20.18 -11.52
N GLU A 468 20.66 19.61 -12.73
CA GLU A 468 21.93 19.50 -13.45
C GLU A 468 22.57 20.88 -13.72
N LYS A 469 21.74 21.91 -13.98
CA LYS A 469 22.19 23.30 -14.10
C LYS A 469 22.72 23.81 -12.76
N CYS A 470 22.00 23.61 -11.66
CA CYS A 470 22.45 23.99 -10.31
C CYS A 470 23.80 23.36 -9.96
N LEU A 471 23.97 22.05 -10.20
CA LEU A 471 25.23 21.35 -9.98
C LEU A 471 26.38 21.97 -10.78
N ARG A 472 26.17 22.25 -12.08
CA ARG A 472 27.16 22.96 -12.92
C ARG A 472 27.52 24.33 -12.36
N GLU A 473 26.53 25.10 -11.94
CA GLU A 473 26.74 26.47 -11.45
C GLU A 473 27.56 26.51 -10.15
N HIS A 474 27.42 25.47 -9.32
CA HIS A 474 28.13 25.30 -8.04
C HIS A 474 29.37 24.39 -8.13
N CYS A 475 29.83 24.08 -9.34
CA CYS A 475 30.97 23.20 -9.60
C CYS A 475 30.87 21.84 -8.87
N ALA A 476 29.65 21.34 -8.70
CA ALA A 476 29.31 20.15 -7.94
C ALA A 476 29.01 18.97 -8.86
N GLU A 477 29.30 17.76 -8.38
CA GLU A 477 28.81 16.51 -8.95
C GLU A 477 28.42 15.55 -7.82
N LEU A 478 27.46 14.68 -8.11
CA LEU A 478 27.06 13.62 -7.19
C LEU A 478 27.74 12.32 -7.58
N ARG A 479 28.31 11.62 -6.60
CA ARG A 479 28.75 10.23 -6.77
C ARG A 479 28.07 9.38 -5.71
N GLY A 480 27.00 8.69 -6.11
CA GLY A 480 26.04 8.13 -5.16
C GLY A 480 25.41 9.24 -4.31
N HIS A 481 25.39 9.08 -2.99
CA HIS A 481 24.79 10.04 -2.06
C HIS A 481 25.85 10.93 -1.37
N ARG A 482 26.77 11.47 -2.17
CA ARG A 482 27.84 12.37 -1.70
C ARG A 482 28.14 13.43 -2.75
N VAL A 483 28.38 14.65 -2.29
CA VAL A 483 28.70 15.80 -3.15
C VAL A 483 30.21 15.93 -3.28
N TYR A 484 30.68 16.06 -4.51
CA TYR A 484 32.10 16.25 -4.86
C TYR A 484 32.26 17.49 -5.73
N TRP A 485 33.48 18.03 -5.74
CA TRP A 485 33.86 18.99 -6.77
C TRP A 485 33.97 18.26 -8.11
N ARG A 486 33.43 18.87 -9.15
CA ARG A 486 33.62 18.43 -10.53
C ARG A 486 35.11 18.41 -10.87
N LYS A 487 35.55 17.36 -11.56
CA LYS A 487 36.96 17.23 -11.98
C LYS A 487 37.38 18.30 -12.99
N ASP A 488 36.42 18.80 -13.77
CA ASP A 488 36.60 19.83 -14.79
C ASP A 488 36.26 21.25 -14.29
N ALA A 489 36.07 21.43 -12.98
CA ALA A 489 35.76 22.73 -12.42
C ALA A 489 36.95 23.70 -12.52
N ASP A 490 36.69 24.94 -12.95
CA ASP A 490 37.67 26.02 -12.93
C ASP A 490 38.14 26.29 -11.47
N PRO A 491 39.45 26.15 -11.17
CA PRO A 491 40.00 26.39 -9.84
C PRO A 491 39.70 27.78 -9.28
N TYR A 492 39.57 28.80 -10.13
CA TYR A 492 39.23 30.15 -9.69
C TYR A 492 37.78 30.22 -9.20
N ARG A 493 36.85 29.65 -9.96
CA ARG A 493 35.44 29.54 -9.59
C ARG A 493 35.23 28.73 -8.30
N VAL A 494 35.98 27.64 -8.13
CA VAL A 494 35.97 26.85 -6.88
C VAL A 494 36.41 27.69 -5.68
N LYS A 495 37.51 28.46 -5.81
CA LYS A 495 37.97 29.37 -4.74
C LYS A 495 36.92 30.43 -4.39
N LEU A 496 36.26 31.03 -5.39
CA LEU A 496 35.20 32.01 -5.18
C LEU A 496 34.03 31.40 -4.38
N LEU A 497 33.57 30.22 -4.78
CA LEU A 497 32.48 29.49 -4.09
C LEU A 497 32.87 29.09 -2.66
N LEU A 498 34.11 28.64 -2.43
CA LEU A 498 34.63 28.35 -1.10
C LEU A 498 34.68 29.60 -0.21
N SER A 499 35.09 30.74 -0.77
CA SER A 499 35.11 32.02 -0.06
C SER A 499 33.70 32.47 0.33
N ALA A 500 32.75 32.40 -0.59
CA ALA A 500 31.34 32.72 -0.33
C ALA A 500 30.74 31.84 0.78
N ARG A 501 31.08 30.54 0.81
CA ARG A 501 30.65 29.63 1.88
C ARG A 501 31.21 29.96 3.25
N ASN A 502 32.47 30.40 3.31
CA ASN A 502 33.09 30.75 4.59
C ASN A 502 32.49 32.04 5.16
N HIS A 503 32.04 32.96 4.31
CA HIS A 503 31.31 34.17 4.75
C HIS A 503 29.89 33.87 5.24
N ASN A 504 29.17 32.92 4.65
CA ASN A 504 27.83 32.52 5.10
C ASN A 504 27.82 31.65 6.38
N LYS A 505 28.99 31.34 6.95
CA LYS A 505 29.14 30.63 8.25
C LYS A 505 29.47 31.56 9.42
N GLY A 506 29.61 32.87 9.17
CA GLY A 506 29.91 33.90 10.17
C GLY A 506 28.68 34.46 10.85
#